data_AF-A0A1I7MDJ9-F1
#
_entry.id   AF-A0A1I7MDJ9-F1
#
_cell.length_a   1.000
_cell.length_b   1.000
_cell.length_c   1.000
_cell.angle_alpha   90.00
_cell.angle_beta   90.00
_cell.angle_gamma   90.00
#
_symmetry.space_group_name_H-M   'P 1'
#
loop_
_entity.id
_entity.type
_entity.pdbx_description
1 polymer ?
#
loop_
_entity_poly.entity_id
_entity_poly.type
_entity_poly.pdbx_seq_one_letter_code
_entity_poly.pdbx_strand_id
1 'polypeptide(L)'
;MSDAYEPLPVDWDGAVNAWRVRHGLWRMGRAEWLTEAGWDALAQDGVRSVVDVRLPQEVTRRETDPPVNVIPDAVERVHLPIEDHENQEFRELCFLYLDHPRYYNDAVRIFPDKVADALTALRERWDAGGVVVHCSAGRDRTGMLTALLLQLPDIPGGPASWEEQAAVYSAAVRGINEHHRTSGIKHPYESYQAPDVLEPALQDRLASLKSFLEEWPGERVAELMASRVWPGAGARTH
;
A
#
# COMPACT_ATOMS: atom_id res chain seq x y z
N MET A 1 3.50 -20.78 23.07
CA MET A 1 3.00 -20.74 21.67
C MET A 1 2.82 -19.28 21.38
N SER A 2 3.73 -18.69 20.61
CA SER A 2 3.54 -17.32 20.12
C SER A 2 2.36 -17.38 19.16
N ASP A 3 1.29 -16.62 19.41
CA ASP A 3 0.26 -16.45 18.40
C ASP A 3 0.93 -15.87 17.16
N ALA A 4 0.84 -16.57 16.03
CA ALA A 4 1.37 -16.08 14.77
C ALA A 4 0.64 -14.78 14.43
N TYR A 5 1.39 -13.73 14.09
CA TYR A 5 0.76 -12.47 13.68
C TYR A 5 -0.04 -12.71 12.39
N GLU A 6 -1.28 -12.24 12.36
CA GLU A 6 -2.09 -12.16 11.14
C GLU A 6 -2.70 -10.76 11.01
N PRO A 7 -2.58 -10.11 9.84
CA PRO A 7 -3.29 -8.86 9.60
C PRO A 7 -4.80 -9.13 9.60
N LEU A 8 -5.58 -8.21 10.14
CA LEU A 8 -7.01 -8.42 10.28
C LEU A 8 -7.74 -7.93 9.03
N PRO A 9 -8.63 -8.73 8.42
CA PRO A 9 -9.43 -8.28 7.29
C PRO A 9 -10.35 -7.15 7.74
N VAL A 10 -10.67 -6.26 6.80
CA VAL A 10 -11.51 -5.09 7.03
C VAL A 10 -12.70 -5.13 6.10
N ASP A 11 -13.89 -4.87 6.65
CA ASP A 11 -15.17 -5.02 5.95
C ASP A 11 -15.81 -3.64 5.69
N TRP A 12 -15.03 -2.71 5.13
CA TRP A 12 -15.58 -1.46 4.60
C TRP A 12 -16.28 -1.76 3.29
N ASP A 13 -17.55 -1.36 3.16
CA ASP A 13 -18.34 -1.71 1.99
C ASP A 13 -17.69 -1.24 0.67
N GLY A 14 -17.53 -2.18 -0.27
CA GLY A 14 -16.82 -1.99 -1.53
C GLY A 14 -15.29 -2.02 -1.43
N ALA A 15 -14.69 -2.03 -0.25
CA ALA A 15 -13.24 -2.15 -0.13
C ALA A 15 -12.76 -3.51 -0.64
N VAL A 16 -11.62 -3.49 -1.32
CA VAL A 16 -10.97 -4.69 -1.85
C VAL A 16 -9.56 -4.75 -1.31
N ASN A 17 -9.15 -5.96 -0.95
CA ASN A 17 -7.82 -6.22 -0.42
C ASN A 17 -7.48 -5.33 0.79
N ALA A 18 -8.49 -5.07 1.63
CA ALA A 18 -8.40 -4.17 2.77
C ALA A 18 -8.02 -4.93 4.05
N TRP A 19 -6.98 -4.45 4.71
CA TRP A 19 -6.41 -5.09 5.90
C TRP A 19 -5.99 -4.04 6.92
N ARG A 20 -6.28 -4.31 8.19
CA ARG A 20 -5.67 -3.60 9.32
C ARG A 20 -4.33 -4.26 9.61
N VAL A 21 -3.27 -3.52 9.33
CA VAL A 21 -1.88 -3.94 9.59
C VAL A 21 -1.59 -3.77 11.07
N ARG A 22 -1.76 -2.56 11.60
CA ARG A 22 -1.66 -2.31 13.04
C ARG A 22 -2.81 -1.41 13.48
N HIS A 23 -2.97 -1.22 14.78
CA HIS A 23 -3.91 -0.23 15.27
C HIS A 23 -3.56 1.15 14.66
N GLY A 24 -4.50 1.76 13.96
CA GLY A 24 -4.27 3.05 13.28
C GLY A 24 -3.65 2.96 11.89
N LEU A 25 -3.22 1.78 11.43
CA LEU A 25 -2.56 1.59 10.13
C LEU A 25 -3.28 0.54 9.29
N TRP A 26 -3.78 0.97 8.14
CA TRP A 26 -4.51 0.14 7.19
C TRP A 26 -3.87 0.18 5.81
N ARG A 27 -4.18 -0.85 5.02
CA ARG A 27 -3.89 -0.91 3.59
C ARG A 27 -5.12 -1.36 2.83
N MET A 28 -5.26 -0.94 1.58
CA MET A 28 -6.31 -1.45 0.68
C MET A 28 -5.92 -1.33 -0.80
N GLY A 29 -6.75 -1.87 -1.69
CA GLY A 29 -6.77 -1.52 -3.10
C GLY A 29 -7.38 -0.14 -3.34
N ARG A 30 -7.60 0.23 -4.60
CA ARG A 30 -8.03 1.58 -4.97
C ARG A 30 -9.31 2.05 -4.25
N ALA A 31 -9.28 3.29 -3.74
CA ALA A 31 -10.37 3.87 -2.98
C ALA A 31 -11.66 4.09 -3.78
N GLU A 32 -11.61 4.09 -5.12
CA GLU A 32 -12.82 4.24 -5.93
C GLU A 32 -13.80 3.07 -5.81
N TRP A 33 -13.36 1.91 -5.31
CA TRP A 33 -14.25 0.78 -5.05
C TRP A 33 -15.11 0.95 -3.80
N LEU A 34 -14.74 1.84 -2.88
CA LEU A 34 -15.55 2.14 -1.69
C LEU A 34 -16.89 2.76 -2.09
N THR A 35 -17.95 2.29 -1.46
CA THR A 35 -19.26 2.95 -1.48
C THR A 35 -19.29 4.10 -0.46
N GLU A 36 -20.36 4.89 -0.44
CA GLU A 36 -20.58 5.90 0.61
C GLU A 36 -20.57 5.25 2.02
N ALA A 37 -21.21 4.09 2.17
CA ALA A 37 -21.20 3.32 3.41
C ALA A 37 -19.79 2.81 3.77
N GLY A 38 -18.98 2.45 2.78
CA GLY A 38 -17.58 2.08 2.98
C GLY A 38 -16.73 3.24 3.49
N TRP A 39 -16.93 4.45 2.95
CA TRP A 39 -16.27 5.66 3.45
C TRP A 39 -16.68 6.00 4.88
N ASP A 40 -17.96 5.85 5.22
CA ASP A 40 -18.45 6.05 6.59
C ASP A 40 -17.85 5.03 7.56
N ALA A 41 -17.81 3.75 7.19
CA ALA A 41 -17.22 2.68 7.99
C ALA A 41 -15.71 2.91 8.21
N LEU A 42 -14.99 3.31 7.16
CA LEU A 42 -13.59 3.72 7.24
C LEU A 42 -13.37 4.85 8.25
N ALA A 43 -14.21 5.89 8.23
CA ALA A 43 -14.11 7.00 9.16
C ALA A 43 -14.45 6.59 10.61
N GLN A 44 -15.42 5.68 10.79
CA GLN A 44 -15.82 5.12 12.09
C GLN A 44 -14.73 4.24 12.72
N ASP A 45 -13.98 3.50 11.90
CA ASP A 45 -12.82 2.71 12.33
C ASP A 45 -11.62 3.58 12.77
N GLY A 46 -11.74 4.90 12.62
CA GLY A 46 -10.76 5.87 13.11
C GLY A 46 -9.80 6.37 12.03
N VAL A 47 -10.01 6.00 10.75
CA VAL A 47 -9.22 6.57 9.66
C VAL A 47 -9.53 8.06 9.52
N ARG A 48 -8.46 8.84 9.41
CA ARG A 48 -8.46 10.30 9.21
C ARG A 48 -7.70 10.70 7.95
N SER A 49 -6.91 9.79 7.37
CA SER A 49 -6.23 10.06 6.10
C SER A 49 -6.21 8.85 5.18
N VAL A 50 -6.43 9.11 3.89
CA VAL A 50 -6.25 8.17 2.78
C VAL A 50 -5.07 8.64 1.92
N VAL A 51 -4.01 7.85 1.87
CA VAL A 51 -2.82 8.12 1.06
C VAL A 51 -2.85 7.26 -0.21
N ASP A 52 -3.04 7.93 -1.33
CA ASP A 52 -3.03 7.33 -2.67
C ASP A 52 -1.64 7.45 -3.27
N VAL A 53 -1.00 6.32 -3.58
CA VAL A 53 0.38 6.30 -4.10
C VAL A 53 0.47 5.95 -5.58
N ARG A 54 -0.67 6.01 -6.28
CA ARG A 54 -0.74 5.76 -7.72
C ARG A 54 -0.23 6.94 -8.54
N LEU A 55 0.05 6.70 -9.82
CA LEU A 55 0.31 7.77 -10.77
C LEU A 55 -0.94 8.63 -10.99
N PRO A 56 -0.80 9.92 -11.32
CA PRO A 56 -1.94 10.79 -11.59
C PRO A 56 -2.93 10.23 -12.61
N GLN A 57 -2.45 9.56 -13.65
CA GLN A 57 -3.27 8.98 -14.72
C GLN A 57 -4.09 7.76 -14.27
N GLU A 58 -3.72 7.11 -13.16
CA GLU A 58 -4.45 5.99 -12.58
C GLU A 58 -5.59 6.46 -11.65
N VAL A 59 -5.58 7.72 -11.19
CA VAL A 59 -6.56 8.29 -10.27
C VAL A 59 -7.79 8.75 -11.05
N THR A 60 -8.55 7.77 -11.54
CA THR A 60 -9.79 8.00 -12.26
C THR A 60 -10.87 7.00 -11.86
N ARG A 61 -12.12 7.45 -11.83
CA ARG A 61 -13.29 6.59 -11.65
C ARG A 61 -13.68 5.94 -12.97
N ARG A 62 -14.07 4.67 -12.88
CA ARG A 62 -14.59 3.85 -13.97
C ARG A 62 -16.11 3.87 -13.91
N GLU A 63 -16.78 3.65 -15.03
CA GLU A 63 -18.26 3.55 -15.10
C GLU A 63 -18.83 2.47 -14.18
N THR A 64 -18.02 1.46 -13.87
CA THR A 64 -18.37 0.33 -13.00
C THR A 64 -18.11 0.58 -11.52
N ASP A 65 -17.46 1.70 -11.15
CA ASP A 65 -17.22 2.03 -9.76
C ASP A 65 -18.51 2.54 -9.12
N PRO A 66 -18.75 2.25 -7.82
CA PRO A 66 -19.94 2.75 -7.15
C PRO A 66 -19.96 4.30 -7.15
N PRO A 67 -21.15 4.91 -7.34
CA PRO A 67 -21.28 6.35 -7.20
C PRO A 67 -21.06 6.73 -5.74
N VAL A 68 -20.25 7.76 -5.52
CA VAL A 68 -20.03 8.38 -4.20
C VAL A 68 -20.11 9.88 -4.39
N ASN A 69 -21.13 10.49 -3.80
CA ASN A 69 -21.37 11.93 -3.86
C ASN A 69 -20.74 12.64 -2.68
N VAL A 70 -20.65 11.95 -1.54
CA VAL A 70 -20.11 12.51 -0.28
C VAL A 70 -19.02 11.60 0.25
N ILE A 71 -17.88 12.21 0.57
CA ILE A 71 -16.82 11.61 1.37
C ILE A 71 -16.85 12.33 2.72
N PRO A 72 -16.73 11.63 3.87
CA PRO A 72 -16.75 12.27 5.18
C PRO A 72 -15.67 13.36 5.31
N ASP A 73 -16.05 14.57 5.73
CA ASP A 73 -15.14 15.71 5.92
C ASP A 73 -13.98 15.42 6.88
N ALA A 74 -14.15 14.43 7.76
CA ALA A 74 -13.14 13.97 8.71
C ALA A 74 -11.98 13.18 8.06
N VAL A 75 -12.05 12.88 6.76
CA VAL A 75 -11.06 12.06 6.05
C VAL A 75 -10.33 12.90 4.99
N GLU A 76 -9.07 13.23 5.28
CA GLU A 76 -8.19 13.90 4.34
C GLU A 76 -7.69 12.92 3.27
N ARG A 77 -7.68 13.32 2.01
CA ARG A 77 -7.11 12.53 0.90
C ARG A 77 -5.82 13.18 0.44
N VAL A 78 -4.75 12.38 0.35
CA VAL A 78 -3.42 12.84 -0.04
C VAL A 78 -2.92 11.98 -1.18
N HIS A 79 -2.44 12.63 -2.24
CA HIS A 79 -1.92 11.96 -3.42
C HIS A 79 -0.40 12.10 -3.49
N LEU A 80 0.31 10.99 -3.38
CA LEU A 80 1.78 10.92 -3.34
C LEU A 80 2.27 9.79 -4.26
N PRO A 81 2.31 10.00 -5.59
CA PRO A 81 2.85 9.01 -6.51
C PRO A 81 4.28 8.62 -6.15
N ILE A 82 4.54 7.32 -5.97
CA ILE A 82 5.88 6.80 -5.64
C ILE A 82 6.69 6.32 -6.84
N GLU A 83 6.13 6.47 -8.03
CA GLU A 83 6.73 6.09 -9.32
C GLU A 83 6.58 7.24 -10.31
N ASP A 84 7.32 7.16 -11.42
CA ASP A 84 7.17 8.01 -12.58
C ASP A 84 7.43 7.19 -13.86
N HIS A 85 6.39 6.96 -14.65
CA HIS A 85 6.49 6.19 -15.89
C HIS A 85 7.11 6.99 -17.05
N GLU A 86 7.42 8.27 -16.88
CA GLU A 86 8.25 9.01 -17.84
C GLU A 86 9.75 8.70 -17.67
N ASN A 87 10.15 8.17 -16.52
CA ASN A 87 11.52 7.73 -16.27
C ASN A 87 11.87 6.51 -17.15
N GLN A 88 12.87 6.67 -18.02
CA GLN A 88 13.26 5.63 -18.97
C GLN A 88 13.78 4.37 -18.28
N GLU A 89 14.62 4.50 -17.27
CA GLU A 89 15.20 3.37 -16.54
C GLU A 89 14.11 2.54 -15.86
N PHE A 90 13.14 3.19 -15.21
CA PHE A 90 12.03 2.51 -14.56
C PHE A 90 11.17 1.72 -15.54
N ARG A 91 10.87 2.28 -16.72
CA ARG A 91 10.12 1.56 -17.77
C ARG A 91 10.85 0.33 -18.29
N GLU A 92 12.18 0.40 -18.42
CA GLU A 92 12.98 -0.74 -18.89
C GLU A 92 13.00 -1.88 -17.86
N LEU A 93 12.94 -1.55 -16.57
CA LEU A 93 12.96 -2.52 -15.47
C LEU A 93 11.59 -3.15 -15.16
N CYS A 94 10.54 -2.33 -15.07
CA CYS A 94 9.21 -2.75 -14.58
C CYS A 94 8.15 -2.85 -15.68
N PHE A 95 8.50 -2.63 -16.96
CA PHE A 95 7.65 -2.60 -18.16
C PHE A 95 6.38 -1.73 -18.04
N LEU A 96 5.37 -2.16 -17.27
CA LEU A 96 4.07 -1.51 -17.13
C LEU A 96 3.78 -0.97 -15.72
N TYR A 97 4.27 -1.62 -14.66
CA TYR A 97 4.07 -1.22 -13.27
C TYR A 97 4.92 -2.10 -12.33
N LEU A 98 5.16 -1.62 -11.12
CA LEU A 98 5.81 -2.42 -10.07
C LEU A 98 4.90 -3.57 -9.65
N ASP A 99 5.30 -4.81 -9.96
CA ASP A 99 4.49 -6.01 -9.76
C ASP A 99 5.20 -7.09 -8.94
N HIS A 100 6.44 -6.86 -8.46
CA HIS A 100 7.23 -7.84 -7.73
C HIS A 100 8.25 -7.18 -6.77
N PRO A 101 8.45 -7.72 -5.54
CA PRO A 101 9.42 -7.18 -4.57
C PRO A 101 10.88 -7.15 -5.04
N ARG A 102 11.21 -7.88 -6.11
CA ARG A 102 12.57 -7.92 -6.69
C ARG A 102 12.98 -6.57 -7.26
N TYR A 103 12.00 -5.72 -7.60
CA TYR A 103 12.20 -4.39 -8.17
C TYR A 103 12.09 -3.27 -7.14
N TYR A 104 11.83 -3.57 -5.86
CA TYR A 104 11.64 -2.52 -4.84
C TYR A 104 12.92 -1.71 -4.62
N ASN A 105 14.10 -2.35 -4.60
CA ASN A 105 15.37 -1.65 -4.51
C ASN A 105 15.57 -0.67 -5.67
N ASP A 106 15.22 -1.08 -6.89
CA ASP A 106 15.28 -0.20 -8.06
C ASP A 106 14.31 0.97 -7.93
N ALA A 107 13.06 0.71 -7.50
CA ALA A 107 12.09 1.77 -7.28
C ALA A 107 12.58 2.81 -6.26
N VAL A 108 13.14 2.38 -5.12
CA VAL A 108 13.68 3.31 -4.11
C VAL A 108 14.94 4.03 -4.62
N ARG A 109 15.79 3.36 -5.41
CA ARG A 109 17.00 3.99 -5.99
C ARG A 109 16.66 5.03 -7.04
N ILE A 110 15.66 4.78 -7.87
CA ILE A 110 15.23 5.68 -8.96
C ILE A 110 14.38 6.83 -8.41
N PHE A 111 13.54 6.55 -7.42
CA PHE A 111 12.60 7.52 -6.83
C PHE A 111 12.77 7.72 -5.31
N PRO A 112 13.99 7.97 -4.80
CA PRO A 112 14.23 8.04 -3.36
C PRO A 112 13.36 9.12 -2.70
N ASP A 113 13.20 10.26 -3.37
CA ASP A 113 12.43 11.39 -2.84
C ASP A 113 10.94 11.06 -2.72
N LYS A 114 10.35 10.44 -3.76
CA LYS A 114 8.94 10.10 -3.75
C LYS A 114 8.62 9.05 -2.68
N VAL A 115 9.51 8.08 -2.49
CA VAL A 115 9.38 7.06 -1.44
C VAL A 115 9.54 7.68 -0.06
N ALA A 116 10.54 8.54 0.14
CA ALA A 116 10.77 9.25 1.41
C ALA A 116 9.57 10.14 1.80
N ASP A 117 9.04 10.87 0.83
CA ASP A 117 7.86 11.74 0.97
C ASP A 117 6.62 10.93 1.37
N ALA A 118 6.37 9.80 0.70
CA ALA A 118 5.26 8.92 1.04
C ALA A 118 5.42 8.29 2.42
N LEU A 119 6.62 7.81 2.79
CA LEU A 119 6.87 7.25 4.13
C LEU A 119 6.69 8.29 5.24
N THR A 120 7.21 9.50 5.03
CA THR A 120 7.06 10.62 5.97
C THR A 120 5.59 10.97 6.16
N ALA A 121 4.86 11.18 5.06
CA ALA A 121 3.44 11.50 5.13
C ALA A 121 2.61 10.39 5.79
N LEU A 122 2.92 9.11 5.52
CA LEU A 122 2.27 7.98 6.17
C LEU A 122 2.54 7.95 7.67
N ARG A 123 3.80 8.15 8.08
CA ARG A 123 4.17 8.15 9.48
C ARG A 123 3.49 9.28 10.25
N GLU A 124 3.57 10.51 9.73
CA GLU A 124 2.93 11.68 10.35
C GLU A 124 1.42 11.50 10.50
N ARG A 125 0.76 10.92 9.49
CA ARG A 125 -0.69 10.68 9.50
C ARG A 125 -1.09 9.57 10.46
N TRP A 126 -0.27 8.52 10.55
CA TRP A 126 -0.49 7.45 11.53
C TRP A 126 -0.32 7.96 12.96
N ASP A 127 0.63 8.87 13.19
CA ASP A 127 0.82 9.49 14.51
C ASP A 127 -0.31 10.47 14.86
N ALA A 128 -0.83 11.22 13.88
CA ALA A 128 -1.92 12.18 14.07
C ALA A 128 -3.32 11.54 14.15
N GLY A 129 -3.49 10.33 13.62
CA GLY A 129 -4.76 9.61 13.58
C GLY A 129 -4.66 8.29 12.80
N GLY A 130 -5.79 7.75 12.36
CA GLY A 130 -5.77 6.56 11.52
C GLY A 130 -5.39 6.87 10.07
N VAL A 131 -4.54 6.04 9.46
CA VAL A 131 -4.16 6.18 8.05
C VAL A 131 -4.37 4.89 7.26
N VAL A 132 -4.89 5.03 6.05
CA VAL A 132 -4.89 3.94 5.07
C VAL A 132 -4.04 4.33 3.87
N VAL A 133 -3.13 3.43 3.47
CA VAL A 133 -2.37 3.54 2.22
C VAL A 133 -2.95 2.64 1.15
N HIS A 134 -3.06 3.13 -0.09
CA HIS A 134 -3.49 2.30 -1.20
C HIS A 134 -2.78 2.62 -2.50
N CYS A 135 -2.77 1.62 -3.39
CA CYS A 135 -2.42 1.77 -4.80
C CYS A 135 -3.60 1.27 -5.66
N SER A 136 -3.32 0.65 -6.80
CA SER A 136 -4.37 0.05 -7.65
C SER A 136 -4.92 -1.25 -7.06
N ALA A 137 -4.03 -2.21 -6.78
CA ALA A 137 -4.37 -3.53 -6.22
C ALA A 137 -4.17 -3.62 -4.70
N GLY A 138 -3.49 -2.64 -4.11
CA GLY A 138 -3.08 -2.70 -2.71
C GLY A 138 -2.05 -3.78 -2.42
N ARG A 139 -1.27 -4.25 -3.42
CA ARG A 139 -0.26 -5.33 -3.29
C ARG A 139 1.16 -4.79 -3.28
N ASP A 140 1.65 -4.26 -4.41
CA ASP A 140 3.08 -4.00 -4.63
C ASP A 140 3.54 -2.64 -4.09
N ARG A 141 3.13 -1.52 -4.71
CA ARG A 141 3.43 -0.15 -4.22
C ARG A 141 3.05 0.05 -2.75
N THR A 142 1.84 -0.35 -2.38
CA THR A 142 1.38 -0.35 -0.99
C THR A 142 2.21 -1.29 -0.12
N GLY A 143 2.60 -2.45 -0.64
CA GLY A 143 3.42 -3.43 0.06
C GLY A 143 4.83 -2.93 0.34
N MET A 144 5.48 -2.28 -0.62
CA MET A 144 6.81 -1.67 -0.47
C MET A 144 6.79 -0.62 0.64
N LEU A 145 5.85 0.32 0.60
CA LEU A 145 5.75 1.37 1.64
C LEU A 145 5.40 0.79 3.01
N THR A 146 4.45 -0.16 3.08
CA THR A 146 4.08 -0.79 4.35
C THR A 146 5.27 -1.55 4.93
N ALA A 147 6.01 -2.30 4.11
CA ALA A 147 7.14 -3.09 4.56
C ALA A 147 8.30 -2.21 5.06
N LEU A 148 8.61 -1.11 4.34
CA LEU A 148 9.60 -0.12 4.78
C LEU A 148 9.17 0.59 6.07
N LEU A 149 7.91 1.05 6.16
CA LEU A 149 7.38 1.70 7.35
C LEU A 149 7.48 0.80 8.59
N LEU A 150 7.22 -0.51 8.42
CA LEU A 150 7.30 -1.51 9.47
C LEU A 150 8.74 -1.86 9.91
N GLN A 151 9.78 -1.41 9.18
CA GLN A 151 11.19 -1.55 9.62
C GLN A 151 11.59 -0.49 10.64
N LEU A 152 10.85 0.62 10.74
CA LEU A 152 11.23 1.74 11.59
C LEU A 152 11.26 1.30 13.08
N PRO A 153 12.29 1.69 13.85
CA PRO A 153 12.44 1.26 15.23
C PRO A 153 11.46 1.94 16.19
N ASP A 154 10.95 3.11 15.83
CA ASP A 154 10.20 4.03 16.69
C ASP A 154 8.68 4.03 16.42
N ILE A 155 8.16 3.06 15.66
CA ILE A 155 6.73 2.89 15.42
C ILE A 155 6.02 2.22 16.61
N PRO A 156 4.70 2.42 16.79
CA PRO A 156 3.91 1.67 17.77
C PRO A 156 4.08 0.15 17.61
N GLY A 157 4.56 -0.52 18.67
CA GLY A 157 4.86 -1.95 18.69
C GLY A 157 6.29 -2.32 18.27
N GLY A 158 7.13 -1.36 17.89
CA GLY A 158 8.49 -1.60 17.42
C GLY A 158 8.56 -2.17 16.00
N PRO A 159 9.76 -2.43 15.47
CA PRO A 159 9.93 -2.96 14.12
C PRO A 159 9.27 -4.34 13.99
N ALA A 160 8.64 -4.60 12.85
CA ALA A 160 7.95 -5.86 12.58
C ALA A 160 8.93 -7.03 12.52
N SER A 161 8.51 -8.20 13.01
CA SER A 161 9.25 -9.43 12.75
C SER A 161 9.09 -9.88 11.29
N TRP A 162 9.92 -10.84 10.86
CA TRP A 162 9.75 -11.43 9.53
C TRP A 162 8.38 -12.10 9.38
N GLU A 163 7.88 -12.77 10.42
CA GLU A 163 6.55 -13.41 10.40
C GLU A 163 5.44 -12.39 10.16
N GLU A 164 5.51 -11.22 10.80
CA GLU A 164 4.58 -10.11 10.56
C GLU A 164 4.68 -9.59 9.12
N GLN A 165 5.88 -9.28 8.64
CA GLN A 165 6.11 -8.81 7.27
C GLN A 165 5.56 -9.80 6.23
N ALA A 166 5.85 -11.09 6.41
CA ALA A 166 5.39 -12.16 5.54
C ALA A 166 3.88 -12.32 5.56
N ALA A 167 3.25 -12.24 6.74
CA ALA A 167 1.79 -12.33 6.88
C ALA A 167 1.07 -11.14 6.21
N VAL A 168 1.55 -9.91 6.43
CA VAL A 168 1.01 -8.68 5.83
C VAL A 168 1.07 -8.75 4.30
N TYR A 169 2.21 -9.17 3.75
CA TYR A 169 2.37 -9.26 2.30
C TYR A 169 1.56 -10.43 1.70
N SER A 170 1.54 -11.58 2.36
CA SER A 170 0.78 -12.76 1.92
C SER A 170 -0.72 -12.49 1.87
N ALA A 171 -1.26 -11.81 2.89
CA ALA A 171 -2.66 -11.41 2.93
C ALA A 171 -3.02 -10.53 1.72
N ALA A 172 -2.13 -9.61 1.34
CA ALA A 172 -2.35 -8.73 0.19
C ALA A 172 -2.30 -9.46 -1.15
N VAL A 173 -1.39 -10.44 -1.32
CA VAL A 173 -1.30 -11.28 -2.52
C VAL A 173 -2.55 -12.14 -2.66
N ARG A 174 -2.97 -12.80 -1.58
CA ARG A 174 -4.16 -13.66 -1.57
C ARG A 174 -5.45 -12.85 -1.75
N GLY A 175 -5.55 -11.70 -1.10
CA GLY A 175 -6.73 -10.83 -1.17
C GLY A 175 -6.99 -10.28 -2.57
N ILE A 176 -5.96 -9.79 -3.28
CA ILE A 176 -6.16 -9.36 -4.67
C ILE A 176 -6.40 -10.52 -5.63
N ASN A 177 -5.75 -11.67 -5.42
CA ASN A 177 -6.00 -12.86 -6.22
C ASN A 177 -7.47 -13.30 -6.11
N GLU A 178 -8.00 -13.31 -4.90
CA GLU A 178 -9.40 -13.64 -4.64
C GLU A 178 -10.37 -12.64 -5.30
N HIS A 179 -10.04 -11.35 -5.31
CA HIS A 179 -10.81 -10.37 -6.08
C HIS A 179 -10.87 -10.69 -7.58
N HIS A 180 -9.77 -11.18 -8.19
CA HIS A 180 -9.80 -11.59 -9.60
C HIS A 180 -10.73 -12.77 -9.89
N ARG A 181 -11.03 -13.60 -8.87
CA ARG A 181 -11.98 -14.71 -8.97
C ARG A 181 -13.41 -14.21 -9.11
N THR A 182 -13.77 -13.20 -8.31
CA THR A 182 -15.15 -12.69 -8.17
C THR A 182 -15.44 -11.48 -9.06
N SER A 183 -14.41 -10.74 -9.47
CA SER A 183 -14.57 -9.52 -10.25
C SER A 183 -15.14 -9.80 -11.64
N GLY A 184 -16.22 -9.06 -11.96
CA GLY A 184 -16.84 -9.02 -13.28
C GLY A 184 -16.00 -8.29 -14.32
N ILE A 185 -14.98 -7.54 -13.90
CA ILE A 185 -14.05 -6.83 -14.78
C ILE A 185 -12.70 -7.52 -14.71
N LYS A 186 -12.23 -8.04 -15.84
CA LYS A 186 -10.92 -8.70 -15.90
C LYS A 186 -9.81 -7.66 -15.97
N HIS A 187 -8.79 -7.86 -15.15
CA HIS A 187 -7.57 -7.08 -15.26
C HIS A 187 -6.86 -7.46 -16.57
N PRO A 188 -6.29 -6.49 -17.33
CA PRO A 188 -5.72 -6.77 -18.64
C PRO A 188 -4.53 -7.75 -18.61
N TYR A 189 -3.84 -7.84 -17.48
CA TYR A 189 -2.60 -8.64 -17.33
C TYR A 189 -2.65 -9.66 -16.19
N GLU A 190 -3.63 -9.57 -15.28
CA GLU A 190 -3.69 -10.42 -14.10
C GLU A 190 -5.04 -11.13 -14.04
N SER A 191 -5.03 -12.37 -13.57
CA SER A 191 -6.21 -13.20 -13.43
C SER A 191 -6.10 -14.03 -12.17
N TYR A 192 -7.23 -14.59 -11.72
CA TYR A 192 -7.23 -15.53 -10.61
C TYR A 192 -6.26 -16.70 -10.89
N GLN A 193 -5.42 -16.99 -9.91
CA GLN A 193 -4.53 -18.12 -9.85
C GLN A 193 -5.04 -19.11 -8.80
N ALA A 194 -5.11 -20.39 -9.18
CA ALA A 194 -5.42 -21.47 -8.26
C ALA A 194 -4.27 -21.66 -7.23
N PRO A 195 -4.53 -22.26 -6.06
CA PRO A 195 -3.54 -22.36 -4.98
C PRO A 195 -2.21 -23.00 -5.37
N ASP A 196 -2.22 -23.97 -6.27
CA ASP A 196 -1.04 -24.67 -6.79
C ASP A 196 -0.13 -23.77 -7.65
N VAL A 197 -0.68 -22.71 -8.23
CA VAL A 197 0.06 -21.67 -8.96
C VAL A 197 0.42 -20.50 -8.05
N LEU A 198 -0.52 -20.05 -7.23
CA LEU A 198 -0.37 -18.88 -6.37
C LEU A 198 0.69 -19.08 -5.29
N GLU A 199 0.69 -20.24 -4.61
CA GLU A 199 1.53 -20.45 -3.44
C GLU A 199 3.03 -20.48 -3.81
N PRO A 200 3.49 -21.19 -4.87
CA PRO A 200 4.88 -21.09 -5.31
C PRO A 200 5.30 -19.65 -5.71
N ALA A 201 4.41 -18.92 -6.40
CA ALA A 201 4.68 -17.52 -6.77
C ALA A 201 4.75 -16.61 -5.53
N LEU A 202 3.91 -16.85 -4.51
CA LEU A 202 3.98 -16.16 -3.24
C LEU A 202 5.32 -16.42 -2.54
N GLN A 203 5.79 -17.66 -2.52
CA GLN A 203 7.09 -17.99 -1.91
C GLN A 203 8.27 -17.27 -2.59
N ASP A 204 8.26 -17.19 -3.93
CA ASP A 204 9.26 -16.40 -4.68
C ASP A 204 9.23 -14.91 -4.32
N ARG A 205 8.02 -14.34 -4.22
CA ARG A 205 7.82 -12.94 -3.81
C ARG A 205 8.28 -12.70 -2.38
N LEU A 206 7.97 -13.60 -1.45
CA LEU A 206 8.41 -13.51 -0.06
C LEU A 206 9.93 -13.60 0.06
N ALA A 207 10.58 -14.47 -0.71
CA ALA A 207 12.04 -14.53 -0.75
C ALA A 207 12.64 -13.20 -1.22
N SER A 208 12.09 -12.60 -2.29
CA SER A 208 12.52 -11.29 -2.78
C SER A 208 12.24 -10.15 -1.79
N LEU A 209 11.09 -10.18 -1.11
CA LEU A 209 10.74 -9.20 -0.07
C LEU A 209 11.73 -9.29 1.10
N LYS A 210 12.10 -10.51 1.51
CA LYS A 210 13.05 -10.72 2.59
C LYS A 210 14.43 -10.12 2.24
N SER A 211 14.95 -10.41 1.05
CA SER A 211 16.22 -9.84 0.59
C SER A 211 16.16 -8.31 0.53
N PHE A 212 15.06 -7.74 0.04
CA PHE A 212 14.85 -6.30 0.06
C PHE A 212 14.90 -5.72 1.49
N LEU A 213 14.22 -6.35 2.46
CA LEU A 213 14.21 -5.88 3.85
C LEU A 213 15.55 -6.03 4.56
N GLU A 214 16.35 -7.04 4.21
CA GLU A 214 17.73 -7.20 4.71
C GLU A 214 18.64 -6.05 4.24
N GLU A 215 18.40 -5.48 3.06
CA GLU A 215 19.09 -4.28 2.57
C GLU A 215 18.56 -2.97 3.14
N TRP A 216 17.33 -2.98 3.68
CA TRP A 216 16.65 -1.81 4.26
C TRP A 216 16.34 -2.02 5.75
N PRO A 217 17.37 -2.09 6.62
CA PRO A 217 17.15 -2.06 8.06
C PRO A 217 16.54 -0.71 8.49
N GLY A 218 15.93 -0.68 9.66
CA GLY A 218 15.20 0.49 10.17
C GLY A 218 16.01 1.78 10.16
N GLU A 219 17.31 1.72 10.46
CA GLU A 219 18.20 2.89 10.41
C GLU A 219 18.31 3.47 8.99
N ARG A 220 18.43 2.61 7.97
CA ARG A 220 18.52 3.04 6.58
C ARG A 220 17.21 3.64 6.08
N VAL A 221 16.07 3.11 6.52
CA VAL A 221 14.74 3.70 6.23
C VAL A 221 14.62 5.08 6.87
N ALA A 222 15.05 5.23 8.13
CA ALA A 222 15.07 6.50 8.81
C ALA A 222 16.01 7.52 8.14
N GLU A 223 17.18 7.09 7.65
CA GLU A 223 18.10 7.92 6.88
C GLU A 223 17.48 8.40 5.55
N LEU A 224 16.79 7.52 4.83
CA LEU A 224 16.06 7.89 3.62
C LEU A 224 15.04 9.01 3.91
N MET A 225 14.25 8.86 4.98
CA MET A 225 13.28 9.87 5.41
C MET A 225 13.95 11.17 5.87
N ALA A 226 15.05 11.09 6.63
CA ALA A 226 15.75 12.25 7.19
C ALA A 226 16.58 13.04 6.17
N SER A 227 16.97 12.41 5.05
CA SER A 227 17.72 13.05 3.97
C SER A 227 16.96 14.19 3.28
N ARG A 228 15.68 14.41 3.65
CA ARG A 228 14.82 15.47 3.12
C ARG A 228 14.25 16.37 4.22
N VAL A 229 14.38 17.68 3.99
CA VAL A 229 13.56 18.71 4.63
C VAL A 229 12.23 18.74 3.87
N TRP A 230 11.20 18.10 4.42
CA TRP A 230 9.83 18.14 3.89
C TRP A 230 9.28 19.57 3.91
N PRO A 231 8.99 20.21 2.75
CA PRO A 231 8.26 21.47 2.72
C PRO A 231 6.78 21.14 2.91
N GLY A 232 6.31 21.22 4.16
CA GLY A 232 4.98 20.78 4.60
C GLY A 232 3.80 21.00 3.65
N ALA A 233 2.93 19.98 3.59
CA ALA A 233 1.50 20.00 3.27
C ALA A 233 0.99 21.26 2.55
N GLY A 234 1.32 21.39 1.26
CA GLY A 234 0.98 22.53 0.43
C GLY A 234 0.23 22.15 -0.84
N ALA A 235 -0.69 21.20 -0.81
CA ALA A 235 -1.64 21.00 -1.91
C ALA A 235 -2.95 20.39 -1.39
N ARG A 236 -3.83 21.25 -0.86
CA ARG A 236 -5.24 20.90 -0.71
C ARG A 236 -5.86 20.91 -2.10
N THR A 237 -6.07 19.75 -2.70
CA THR A 237 -6.99 19.62 -3.84
C THR A 237 -8.40 19.48 -3.28
N HIS A 238 -9.19 20.52 -3.51
CA HIS A 238 -10.64 20.54 -3.30
C HIS A 238 -11.35 19.54 -4.19
#